data_AF-X1VUT0-F1
#
_entry.id   AF-X1VUT0-F1
#
_cell.length_a   1.000
_cell.length_b   1.000
_cell.length_c   1.000
_cell.angle_alpha   90.00
_cell.angle_beta   90.00
_cell.angle_gamma   90.00
#
_symmetry.space_group_name_H-M   'P 1'
#
loop_
_entity.id
_entity.type
_entity.pdbx_description
1 polymer ?
#
loop_
_entity_poly.entity_id
_entity_poly.type
_entity_poly.pdbx_seq_one_letter_code
_entity_poly.pdbx_strand_id
1 'polypeptide(L)' 'MKPVGYLFNRREGLDGEQGLYYNYIMASNGLFIEAENKLMEVRIPIAYCDIRGLEPLGM' A
#
# COMPACT_ATOMS: atom_id res chain seq x y z
N MET A 1 18.00 6.00 -6.41
CA MET A 1 17.18 5.69 -5.21
C MET A 1 15.76 6.11 -5.50
N LYS A 2 14.75 5.26 -5.26
CA LYS A 2 13.33 5.58 -5.50
C LYS A 2 12.69 6.05 -4.19
N PRO A 3 12.21 7.31 -4.08
CA PRO A 3 11.64 7.82 -2.84
C PRO A 3 10.27 7.20 -2.51
N VAL A 4 9.52 6.79 -3.54
CA VAL A 4 8.14 6.31 -3.43
C VAL A 4 8.02 4.95 -4.10
N GLY A 5 7.28 4.04 -3.45
CA GLY A 5 6.97 2.71 -3.97
C GLY A 5 5.51 2.58 -4.39
N TYR A 6 5.24 1.54 -5.17
CA TYR A 6 3.91 1.20 -5.65
C TYR A 6 3.73 -0.31 -5.53
N LEU A 7 2.79 -0.71 -4.69
CA LEU A 7 2.52 -2.10 -4.35
C LEU A 7 1.05 -2.43 -4.62
N PHE A 8 0.80 -3.68 -4.95
CA PHE A 8 -0.52 -4.29 -5.06
C PHE A 8 -0.70 -5.30 -3.94
N ASN A 9 -1.81 -5.22 -3.22
CA ASN A 9 -2.17 -6.22 -2.22
C ASN A 9 -2.84 -7.42 -2.90
N ARG A 10 -2.06 -8.46 -3.15
CA ARG A 10 -2.54 -9.71 -3.76
C ARG A 10 -2.68 -10.80 -2.70
N ARG A 11 -3.27 -11.92 -3.10
CA ARG A 11 -3.43 -13.09 -2.22
C ARG A 11 -2.10 -13.64 -1.72
N GLU A 12 -1.05 -13.53 -2.52
CA GLU A 12 0.30 -13.97 -2.19
C GLU A 12 1.07 -12.96 -1.32
N GLY A 13 0.52 -11.77 -1.11
CA GLY A 13 1.13 -10.66 -0.37
C GLY A 13 1.27 -9.38 -1.20
N LEU A 14 2.08 -8.45 -0.70
CA LEU A 14 2.40 -7.20 -1.39
C LEU A 14 3.37 -7.46 -2.55
N ASP A 15 2.96 -7.07 -3.75
CA ASP A 15 3.72 -7.21 -4.99
C ASP A 15 4.03 -5.83 -5.61
N GLY A 16 5.26 -5.59 -6.02
CA GLY A 16 5.68 -4.36 -6.69
C GLY A 16 7.03 -3.82 -6.21
N GLU A 17 7.24 -2.52 -6.44
CA GLU A 17 8.49 -1.85 -6.09
C GLU A 17 8.34 -1.06 -4.79
N GLN A 18 9.21 -1.32 -3.82
CA GLN A 18 9.25 -0.54 -2.57
C GLN A 18 9.99 0.79 -2.74
N GLY A 19 9.45 1.82 -2.09
CA GLY A 19 10.07 3.13 -1.96
C GLY A 19 10.83 3.28 -0.66
N LEU A 20 11.71 4.28 -0.60
CA LEU A 20 12.47 4.58 0.60
C LEU A 20 11.65 5.27 1.70
N TYR A 21 10.68 6.11 1.33
CA TYR A 21 9.95 6.93 2.30
C TYR A 21 8.55 6.40 2.59
N TYR A 22 7.81 6.04 1.55
CA TYR A 22 6.47 5.49 1.67
C TYR A 22 6.08 4.72 0.41
N ASN A 23 5.06 3.88 0.54
CA ASN A 23 4.48 3.10 -0.54
C ASN A 23 3.03 3.51 -0.76
N TYR A 24 2.63 3.63 -2.01
CA TYR A 24 1.23 3.49 -2.37
C TYR A 24 0.88 2.01 -2.40
N ILE A 25 -0.22 1.62 -1.75
CA ILE A 25 -0.74 0.27 -1.78
C ILE A 25 -2.13 0.30 -2.40
N MET A 26 -2.27 -0.35 -3.54
CA MET A 26 -3.56 -0.58 -4.18
C MET A 26 -4.12 -1.92 -3.69
N ALA A 27 -5.35 -1.92 -3.19
CA ALA A 27 -6.03 -3.07 -2.62
C ALA A 27 -7.48 -3.11 -3.12
N SER A 28 -8.20 -4.21 -2.88
CA SER A 28 -9.56 -4.31 -3.42
C SER A 28 -10.55 -3.32 -2.82
N ASN A 29 -10.24 -2.76 -1.66
CA ASN A 29 -11.04 -1.78 -0.94
C ASN A 29 -10.52 -0.34 -1.07
N GLY A 30 -9.48 -0.08 -1.87
CA GLY A 30 -9.04 1.29 -2.14
C GLY A 30 -7.55 1.48 -2.39
N LEU A 31 -7.12 2.73 -2.23
CA LEU A 31 -5.73 3.17 -2.32
C LEU A 31 -5.27 3.73 -0.99
N PHE A 32 -4.09 3.29 -0.55
CA PHE A 32 -3.50 3.64 0.75
C PHE A 32 -2.09 4.19 0.56
N ILE A 33 -1.65 5.06 1.48
CA ILE A 33 -0.23 5.34 1.71
C ILE A 33 0.19 4.60 2.97
N GLU A 34 1.32 3.91 2.90
CA GLU A 34 1.97 3.29 4.04
C GLU A 34 3.40 3.80 4.20
N ALA A 35 3.77 4.15 5.44
CA ALA A 35 5.13 4.52 5.80
C ALA A 35 5.51 3.85 7.11
N GLU A 36 6.69 3.21 7.13
CA GLU A 36 7.22 2.53 8.31
C GLU A 36 8.69 2.89 8.53
N ASN A 37 9.04 3.17 9.78
CA ASN A 37 10.42 3.28 10.25
C ASN A 37 10.48 2.97 11.77
N LYS A 38 11.66 3.09 12.36
CA LYS A 38 11.90 2.78 13.79
C LYS A 38 11.04 3.56 14.79
N LEU A 39 10.41 4.66 14.36
CA LEU A 39 9.65 5.58 15.21
C LEU A 39 8.19 5.73 14.77
N MET A 40 7.77 5.12 13.65
CA MET A 40 6.45 5.32 13.07
C MET A 40 6.06 4.14 12.20
N GLU A 41 4.82 3.69 12.36
CA GLU A 41 4.12 2.78 11.45
C GLU A 41 2.75 3.40 11.20
N VAL A 42 2.49 3.79 9.94
CA VAL A 42 1.25 4.47 9.59
C VAL A 42 0.73 4.00 8.25
N ARG A 43 -0.58 3.75 8.19
CA ARG A 43 -1.32 3.49 6.97
C ARG A 43 -2.52 4.45 6.89
N ILE A 44 -2.63 5.18 5.79
CA ILE A 44 -3.67 6.18 5.58
C ILE A 44 -4.46 5.82 4.32
N PRO A 45 -5.79 5.67 4.40
CA PRO A 45 -6.63 5.55 3.21
C PRO A 45 -6.68 6.89 2.48
N ILE A 46 -6.36 6.88 1.19
CA ILE A 46 -6.44 8.07 0.33
C ILE A 46 -7.78 8.09 -0.40
N ALA A 47 -8.24 6.91 -0.82
CA ALA A 47 -9.51 6.72 -1.51
C ALA A 47 -10.07 5.33 -1.20
N TYR A 48 -11.37 5.27 -0.98
CA TYR A 48 -12.12 4.02 -0.91
C TYR A 48 -12.76 3.75 -2.28
N CYS A 49 -12.51 2.57 -2.83
CA CYS A 49 -13.12 2.11 -4.07
C CYS A 49 -13.00 0.60 -4.21
N ASP A 50 -13.89 0.01 -5.01
CA ASP A 50 -13.86 -1.43 -5.31
C ASP A 50 -12.93 -1.71 -6.50
N ILE A 51 -11.81 -2.37 -6.24
CA ILE A 51 -10.84 -2.79 -7.25
C ILE A 51 -10.84 -4.33 -7.34
N ARG A 52 -11.17 -4.86 -8.52
CA ARG A 52 -11.27 -6.32 -8.74
C ARG A 52 -9.89 -6.96 -8.85
N GLY A 53 -9.77 -8.20 -8.37
CA GLY A 53 -8.58 -9.04 -8.54
C GLY A 53 -7.47 -8.79 -7.50
N LEU A 54 -7.76 -8.02 -6.45
CA LEU A 54 -6.87 -7.77 -5.32
C LEU A 54 -7.50 -8.24 -4.01
N GLU A 55 -6.72 -8.29 -2.93
CA GLU A 55 -7.20 -8.52 -1.57
C GLU A 55 -7.42 -7.19 -0.84
N PRO A 56 -8.36 -7.13 0.12
CA PRO A 56 -8.59 -5.92 0.90
C PRO A 56 -7.43 -5.67 1.84
N LEU A 57 -7.13 -4.39 2.10
CA LEU A 57 -6.11 -3.99 3.05
C LEU A 57 -6.77 -3.49 4.34
N GLY A 58 -6.29 -4.00 5.48
CA GLY A 58 -6.73 -3.53 6.80
C GLY A 58 -6.28 -2.10 7.08
N MET A 59 -6.99 -1.43 7.99
CA MET A 59 -6.49 -0.19 8.63
C MET A 59 -5.36 -0.51 9.60
#